data_AF-A0A1G7RA30-F1
#
_entry.id   AF-A0A1G7RA30-F1
#
_cell.length_a   1.000
_cell.length_b   1.000
_cell.length_c   1.000
_cell.angle_alpha   90.00
_cell.angle_beta   90.00
_cell.angle_gamma   90.00
#
_symmetry.space_group_name_H-M   'P 1'
#
loop_
_entity.id
_entity.type
_entity.pdbx_description
1 polymer ?
#
loop_
_entity_poly.entity_id
_entity_poly.type
_entity_poly.pdbx_seq_one_letter_code
_entity_poly.pdbx_strand_id
1 'polypeptide(L)' 'MAKAKFERTKPHVNIGTIGHVDHGKTTLTAAITNVLANYGGAEVRAFDSIDNAPEEKERGITIATSHVEYETEARH' A
#
# COMPACT_ATOMS: atom_id res chain seq x y z
N MET A 1 -12.17 -20.72 5.61
CA MET A 1 -10.81 -21.17 5.95
C MET A 1 -10.26 -20.19 6.97
N ALA A 2 -9.76 -20.65 8.12
CA ALA A 2 -9.17 -19.75 9.10
C ALA A 2 -7.95 -19.06 8.46
N LYS A 3 -7.90 -17.72 8.48
CA LYS A 3 -6.71 -16.97 8.07
C LYS A 3 -5.53 -17.51 8.87
N ALA A 4 -4.42 -17.79 8.19
CA ALA A 4 -3.19 -18.18 8.87
C ALA A 4 -2.85 -17.14 9.95
N LYS A 5 -2.40 -17.61 11.12
CA LYS A 5 -2.02 -16.72 12.21
C LYS A 5 -0.80 -15.93 11.75
N PHE A 6 -0.94 -14.61 11.65
CA PHE A 6 0.18 -13.74 11.30
C PHE A 6 1.21 -13.75 12.43
N GLU A 7 2.45 -14.13 12.10
CA GLU A 7 3.56 -14.13 13.05
C GLU A 7 4.35 -12.83 12.91
N ARG A 8 4.35 -12.01 13.96
CA ARG A 8 5.13 -10.77 14.03
C ARG A 8 6.58 -11.09 14.37
N THR A 9 7.40 -11.33 13.35
CA THR A 9 8.83 -11.59 13.51
C THR A 9 9.68 -10.32 13.44
N LYS A 10 9.14 -9.23 12.89
CA LYS A 10 9.82 -7.94 12.70
C LYS A 10 9.15 -6.82 13.49
N PRO A 11 9.89 -5.75 13.88
CA PRO A 11 9.30 -4.54 14.45
C PRO A 11 8.29 -3.93 13.46
N HIS A 12 7.07 -3.69 13.93
CA HIS A 12 5.98 -3.14 13.12
C HIS A 12 5.97 -1.60 13.19
N VAL A 13 5.88 -0.92 12.05
CA VAL A 13 5.82 0.53 11.96
C VAL A 13 4.66 0.98 11.08
N ASN A 14 3.80 1.84 11.63
CA ASN A 14 2.77 2.51 10.83
C ASN A 14 3.39 3.71 10.11
N ILE A 15 3.29 3.72 8.78
CA ILE A 15 3.71 4.86 7.94
C ILE A 15 2.56 5.27 7.01
N GLY A 16 2.63 6.49 6.47
CA GLY A 16 1.62 7.03 5.57
C GLY A 16 2.22 8.01 4.57
N THR A 17 1.67 8.00 3.35
CA THR A 17 2.08 8.90 2.25
C THR A 17 1.20 10.16 2.27
N ILE A 18 1.77 11.31 2.61
CA ILE A 18 1.06 12.60 2.70
C ILE A 18 1.63 13.61 1.69
N GLY A 19 0.83 14.61 1.30
CA GLY A 19 1.24 15.64 0.33
C GLY A 19 0.07 16.24 -0.45
N HIS A 20 0.35 17.30 -1.23
CA HIS A 20 -0.63 18.02 -2.05
C HIS A 20 -1.27 17.13 -3.12
N VAL A 21 -2.43 17.54 -3.65
CA VAL A 21 -3.10 16.84 -4.77
C VAL A 21 -2.14 16.71 -5.96
N ASP A 22 -2.25 15.61 -6.70
CA ASP A 22 -1.41 15.27 -7.87
C ASP A 22 0.10 15.08 -7.63
N HIS A 23 0.57 15.12 -6.37
CA HIS A 23 1.98 14.81 -6.05
C HIS A 23 2.30 13.30 -6.06
N GLY A 24 1.43 12.46 -6.65
CA GLY A 24 1.74 11.05 -6.89
C GLY A 24 1.74 10.13 -5.67
N LYS A 25 0.99 10.46 -4.61
CA LYS A 25 0.91 9.64 -3.37
C LYS A 25 0.49 8.19 -3.64
N THR A 26 -0.58 7.98 -4.41
CA THR A 26 -1.09 6.65 -4.77
C THR A 26 -0.10 5.91 -5.67
N THR A 27 0.45 6.59 -6.68
CA THR A 27 1.45 6.02 -7.61
C THR A 27 2.70 5.55 -6.87
N LEU A 28 3.21 6.35 -5.93
CA LEU A 28 4.34 5.98 -5.09
C LEU A 28 4.02 4.75 -4.23
N THR A 29 2.84 4.70 -3.63
CA THR A 29 2.40 3.57 -2.80
C THR A 29 2.32 2.28 -3.62
N ALA A 30 1.76 2.33 -4.84
CA ALA A 30 1.75 1.20 -5.76
C ALA A 30 3.18 0.77 -6.14
N ALA A 31 4.07 1.72 -6.45
CA ALA A 31 5.45 1.43 -6.80
C ALA A 31 6.23 0.77 -5.65
N ILE A 32 6.01 1.19 -4.40
CA ILE A 32 6.64 0.56 -3.22
C ILE A 32 6.26 -0.92 -3.14
N THR A 33 4.96 -1.25 -3.28
CA THR A 33 4.53 -2.66 -3.26
C THR A 33 5.12 -3.47 -4.40
N ASN A 34 5.22 -2.88 -5.60
CA ASN A 34 5.81 -3.56 -6.76
C ASN A 34 7.30 -3.85 -6.55
N VAL A 35 8.05 -2.87 -6.03
CA VAL A 35 9.47 -3.04 -5.73
C VAL A 35 9.66 -4.13 -4.68
N LEU A 36 8.93 -4.07 -3.56
CA LEU A 36 9.09 -5.03 -2.46
C LEU A 36 8.57 -6.43 -2.80
N ALA A 37 7.59 -6.56 -3.70
CA ALA A 37 7.14 -7.85 -4.20
C ALA A 37 8.27 -8.61 -4.93
N ASN A 38 9.17 -7.91 -5.62
CA ASN A 38 10.35 -8.54 -6.24
C ASN A 38 11.31 -9.16 -5.22
N TYR A 39 11.21 -8.76 -3.95
CA TYR A 39 11.98 -9.31 -2.82
C TYR A 39 11.12 -10.23 -1.93
N GLY A 40 9.88 -10.53 -2.33
CA GLY A 40 8.94 -11.33 -1.53
C GLY A 40 8.37 -10.61 -0.30
N GLY A 41 8.58 -9.29 -0.18
CA GLY A 41 8.17 -8.48 0.97
C GLY A 41 6.80 -7.82 0.82
N ALA A 42 6.08 -8.02 -0.30
CA ALA A 42 4.77 -7.43 -0.50
C ALA A 42 3.93 -8.22 -1.53
N GLU A 43 2.61 -8.10 -1.41
CA GLU A 43 1.70 -8.35 -2.54
C GLU A 43 1.63 -7.10 -3.41
N VAL A 44 1.76 -7.26 -4.73
CA VAL A 44 1.66 -6.12 -5.66
C VAL A 44 0.27 -5.49 -5.58
N ARG A 45 0.21 -4.19 -5.30
CA ARG A 45 -1.01 -3.39 -5.33
C ARG A 45 -0.95 -2.42 -6.51
N ALA A 46 -1.85 -2.62 -7.47
CA ALA A 46 -2.03 -1.68 -8.57
C ALA A 46 -2.68 -0.38 -8.09
N PHE A 47 -2.46 0.72 -8.81
CA PHE A 47 -3.05 2.04 -8.51
C PHE A 47 -4.56 1.95 -8.27
N ASP A 48 -5.31 1.31 -9.18
CA ASP A 48 -6.77 1.15 -9.13
C ASP A 48 -7.28 0.27 -7.98
N SER A 49 -6.37 -0.44 -7.31
CA SER A 49 -6.68 -1.22 -6.11
C SER A 49 -6.50 -0.42 -4.81
N ILE A 50 -5.77 0.71 -4.89
CA ILE A 50 -5.54 1.66 -3.80
C ILE A 50 -6.54 2.82 -3.90
N ASP A 51 -6.73 3.42 -5.08
CA ASP A 51 -7.83 4.35 -5.37
C ASP A 51 -8.98 3.53 -5.96
N ASN A 52 -9.75 2.85 -5.09
CA ASN A 52 -10.69 1.83 -5.49
C ASN A 52 -12.16 2.24 -5.41
N ALA A 53 -12.48 3.37 -4.77
CA ALA A 53 -13.85 3.85 -4.71
C ALA A 53 -14.28 4.36 -6.10
N PRO A 54 -15.53 4.12 -6.53
CA PRO A 54 -16.05 4.58 -7.82
C PRO A 54 -15.82 6.08 -8.03
N GLU A 55 -16.02 6.88 -6.98
CA GLU A 55 -15.86 8.33 -7.00
C GLU A 55 -14.40 8.78 -7.12
N GLU A 56 -13.44 7.98 -6.63
CA GLU A 56 -12.00 8.25 -6.72
C GLU A 56 -11.50 8.02 -8.14
N LYS A 57 -11.96 6.93 -8.77
CA LYS A 57 -11.59 6.59 -10.15
C LYS A 57 -12.08 7.61 -11.16
N GLU A 58 -13.30 8.14 -10.96
CA GLU A 58 -13.85 9.18 -11.83
C GLU A 58 -13.15 10.53 -11.67
N ARG A 59 -12.64 10.83 -10.47
CA ARG A 59 -12.05 12.15 -10.14
C ARG A 59 -10.53 12.18 -10.17
N GLY A 60 -9.86 11.02 -10.21
CA GLY A 60 -8.40 10.93 -10.17
C GLY A 60 -7.77 11.41 -8.87
N ILE A 61 -8.55 11.44 -7.77
CA ILE A 61 -8.09 11.86 -6.45
C ILE A 61 -8.45 10.82 -5.40
N THR A 62 -7.56 10.60 -4.44
CA THR A 62 -7.83 9.80 -3.25
C THR A 62 -8.80 10.55 -2.32
N ILE A 63 -9.90 9.91 -1.95
CA ILE A 63 -10.96 10.43 -1.07
C ILE A 63 -10.94 9.69 0.27
N ALA A 64 -10.74 8.36 0.23
CA ALA A 64 -10.66 7.48 1.37
C ALA A 64 -9.22 7.03 1.64
N THR A 65 -8.89 6.83 2.91
CA THR A 65 -7.59 6.28 3.29
C THR A 65 -7.53 4.80 2.94
N SER A 66 -6.55 4.40 2.12
CA SER A 66 -6.28 3.01 1.80
C SER A 66 -5.13 2.46 2.65
N HIS A 67 -5.34 1.26 3.21
CA HIS A 67 -4.33 0.55 3.99
C HIS A 67 -3.67 -0.52 3.12
N VAL A 68 -2.34 -0.49 3.08
CA VAL A 68 -1.52 -1.42 2.30
C VAL A 68 -0.42 -1.95 3.21
N GLU A 69 -0.19 -3.26 3.19
CA GLU A 69 0.87 -3.92 3.95
C GLU A 69 2.05 -4.27 3.02
N TYR A 70 3.26 -4.01 3.50
CA TYR A 70 4.52 -4.43 2.89
C TYR A 70 5.61 -4.44 3.96
N GLU A 71 6.64 -5.23 3.74
CA GLU A 71 7.77 -5.34 4.65
C GLU A 71 9.11 -5.26 3.92
N THR A 72 10.13 -4.95 4.71
CA THR A 72 11.54 -4.98 4.30
C THR A 72 12.26 -6.07 5.09
N GLU A 73 13.56 -6.24 4.88
CA GLU A 73 14.36 -7.14 5.73
C GLU A 73 14.33 -6.73 7.21
N ALA A 74 14.27 -5.43 7.51
CA ALA A 74 14.43 -4.90 8.86
C ALA A 74 13.11 -4.68 9.61
N ARG A 75 12.00 -4.41 8.92
CA ARG A 75 10.73 -3.96 9.51
C ARG A 75 9.52 -4.41 8.69
N HIS A 76 8.40 -4.54 9.39
CA HIS A 76 7.05 -4.66 8.84
C HIS A 76 6.26 -3.38 9.12
#